data_AF-A0AAN8ZB83-F1
#
_entry.id   AF-A0AAN8ZB83-F1
#
_cell.length_a   1.000
_cell.length_b   1.000
_cell.length_c   1.000
_cell.angle_alpha   90.00
_cell.angle_beta   90.00
_cell.angle_gamma   90.00
#
_symmetry.space_group_name_H-M   'P 1'
#
loop_
_entity.id
_entity.type
_entity.pdbx_description
1 polymer ?
#
loop_
_entity_poly.entity_id
_entity_poly.type
_entity_poly.pdbx_seq_one_letter_code
_entity_poly.pdbx_strand_id
1 'polypeptide(L)'
;DTIFQSLEAKAQKALDCPCIADLRKGPCGSQFSEAFLCFFKSTAEEKGSDCVNPFVALQNCIKANPNAISKDVLGEDEDEKGEEAKIEYKVTPPSWSVESKSLKSKN
;
A
#
# COMPACT_ATOMS: atom_id res chain seq x y z
N ASP A 1 -7.39 -2.88 27.20
CA ASP A 1 -8.02 -3.95 26.40
C ASP A 1 -9.16 -3.52 25.47
N THR A 2 -10.26 -2.94 25.95
CA THR A 2 -11.47 -2.73 25.12
C THR A 2 -11.25 -1.86 23.87
N ILE A 3 -10.37 -0.86 23.93
CA ILE A 3 -10.06 0.03 22.79
C ILE A 3 -9.30 -0.73 21.70
N PHE A 4 -8.28 -1.51 22.05
CA PHE A 4 -7.53 -2.33 21.09
C PHE A 4 -8.41 -3.38 20.44
N GLN A 5 -9.27 -4.02 21.22
CA GLN A 5 -10.25 -4.99 20.71
C GLN A 5 -11.28 -4.33 19.77
N SER A 6 -11.65 -3.07 20.02
CA SER A 6 -12.50 -2.28 19.12
C SER A 6 -11.80 -1.89 17.82
N LEU A 7 -10.52 -1.54 17.87
CA LEU A 7 -9.73 -1.21 16.68
C LEU A 7 -9.48 -2.45 15.81
N GLU A 8 -9.17 -3.60 16.43
CA GLU A 8 -9.04 -4.88 15.72
C GLU A 8 -10.34 -5.25 15.01
N ALA A 9 -11.49 -5.14 15.69
CA ALA A 9 -12.79 -5.44 15.10
C ALA A 9 -13.14 -4.50 13.93
N LYS A 10 -12.79 -3.21 14.03
CA LYS A 10 -12.98 -2.23 12.95
C LYS A 10 -12.05 -2.49 11.78
N ALA A 11 -10.79 -2.82 12.05
CA ALA A 11 -9.80 -3.16 11.03
C ALA A 11 -10.21 -4.42 10.27
N GLN A 12 -10.68 -5.45 10.98
CA GLN A 12 -11.18 -6.67 10.39
C GLN A 12 -12.44 -6.42 9.53
N LYS A 13 -13.39 -5.63 10.04
CA LYS A 13 -14.57 -5.23 9.27
C LYS A 13 -14.22 -4.45 8.01
N ALA A 14 -13.21 -3.59 8.07
CA ALA A 14 -12.70 -2.87 6.90
C ALA A 14 -12.03 -3.82 5.90
N LEU A 15 -11.25 -4.79 6.39
CA LEU A 15 -10.60 -5.82 5.57
C LEU A 15 -11.61 -6.71 4.82
N ASP A 16 -12.75 -6.99 5.46
CA ASP A 16 -13.85 -7.79 4.89
C ASP A 16 -14.82 -7.00 4.01
N CYS A 17 -14.57 -5.69 3.81
CA CYS A 17 -15.40 -4.88 2.92
C CYS A 17 -15.29 -5.37 1.47
N PRO A 18 -16.41 -5.59 0.76
CA PRO A 18 -16.39 -6.10 -0.62
C PRO A 18 -15.64 -5.16 -1.58
N CYS A 19 -15.56 -3.86 -1.27
CA CYS A 19 -14.86 -2.85 -2.10
C CYS A 19 -13.35 -3.13 -2.27
N ILE A 20 -12.73 -3.85 -1.33
CA ILE A 20 -11.29 -4.18 -1.39
C ILE A 20 -11.05 -5.69 -1.50
N ALA A 21 -12.10 -6.47 -1.79
CA ALA A 21 -12.01 -7.93 -1.84
C ALA A 21 -11.05 -8.41 -2.94
N ASP A 22 -11.01 -7.74 -4.08
CA ASP A 22 -10.12 -8.09 -5.20
C ASP A 22 -8.64 -7.94 -4.83
N LEU A 23 -8.29 -6.87 -4.10
CA LEU A 23 -6.92 -6.65 -3.60
C LEU A 23 -6.47 -7.74 -2.64
N ARG A 24 -7.41 -8.35 -1.90
CA ARG A 24 -7.15 -9.40 -0.92
C ARG A 24 -7.06 -10.80 -1.51
N LYS A 25 -7.75 -11.05 -2.63
CA LYS A 25 -7.80 -12.35 -3.30
C LYS A 25 -6.67 -12.55 -4.31
N GLY A 26 -6.00 -11.48 -4.71
CA GLY A 26 -4.87 -11.51 -5.63
C GLY A 26 -3.59 -12.13 -5.04
N PRO A 27 -2.55 -12.33 -5.88
CA PRO A 27 -1.28 -12.95 -5.47
C PRO A 27 -0.50 -12.13 -4.42
N CYS A 28 -0.81 -10.84 -4.28
CA CYS A 28 -0.25 -9.96 -3.24
C CYS A 28 -1.20 -9.71 -2.06
N GLY A 29 -2.31 -10.45 -1.98
CA GLY A 29 -3.38 -10.21 -1.02
C GLY A 29 -2.99 -10.40 0.44
N SER A 30 -2.02 -11.27 0.75
CA SER A 30 -1.51 -11.44 2.11
C SER A 30 -0.75 -10.18 2.57
N GLN A 31 0.15 -9.67 1.73
CA GLN A 31 0.91 -8.45 1.99
C GLN A 31 -0.03 -7.24 2.10
N PHE A 32 -1.07 -7.19 1.26
CA PHE A 32 -2.09 -6.14 1.32
C PHE A 32 -2.84 -6.19 2.66
N SER A 33 -3.31 -7.36 3.06
CA SER A 33 -4.06 -7.53 4.31
C SER A 33 -3.23 -7.11 5.52
N GLU A 34 -1.95 -7.51 5.56
CA GLU A 34 -1.06 -7.22 6.67
C GLU A 34 -0.75 -5.72 6.77
N ALA A 35 -0.42 -5.08 5.65
CA ALA A 35 -0.19 -3.63 5.59
C ALA A 35 -1.44 -2.82 5.93
N PHE A 36 -2.59 -3.23 5.41
CA PHE A 36 -3.88 -2.57 5.63
C PHE A 36 -4.32 -2.67 7.10
N LEU A 37 -4.24 -3.85 7.70
CA LEU A 37 -4.54 -4.04 9.12
C LEU A 37 -3.57 -3.26 10.01
N CYS A 38 -2.27 -3.24 9.68
CA CYS A 38 -1.29 -2.47 10.43
C CYS A 38 -1.64 -0.97 10.40
N PHE A 39 -1.94 -0.42 9.23
CA PHE A 39 -2.34 0.99 9.09
C PHE A 39 -3.58 1.34 9.91
N PHE A 40 -4.62 0.50 9.86
CA PHE A 40 -5.85 0.74 10.63
C PHE A 40 -5.66 0.65 12.14
N LYS A 41 -4.70 -0.15 12.60
CA LYS A 41 -4.38 -0.34 14.02
C LYS A 41 -3.34 0.64 14.55
N SER A 42 -2.53 1.22 13.67
CA SER A 42 -1.49 2.18 14.04
C SER A 42 -2.08 3.31 14.88
N THR A 43 -1.51 3.52 16.06
CA THR A 43 -1.80 4.66 16.93
C THR A 43 -0.68 5.69 16.92
N ALA A 44 0.28 5.58 15.99
CA ALA A 44 1.34 6.54 15.83
C ALA A 44 0.78 7.92 15.46
N GLU A 45 1.51 8.98 15.82
CA GLU A 45 1.15 10.37 15.53
C GLU A 45 0.90 10.57 14.03
N GLU A 46 1.79 10.01 13.21
CA GLU A 46 1.57 9.84 11.78
C GLU A 46 1.15 8.39 11.51
N LYS A 47 -0.12 8.19 11.16
CA LYS A 47 -0.72 6.88 10.96
C LYS A 47 0.09 6.02 9.99
N GLY A 48 0.44 4.81 10.43
CA GLY A 48 1.18 3.84 9.63
C GLY A 48 2.67 4.09 9.51
N SER A 49 3.23 5.09 10.20
CA SER A 49 4.68 5.29 10.30
C SER A 49 5.40 4.10 10.96
N ASP A 50 4.71 3.35 11.82
CA ASP A 50 5.18 2.08 12.40
C ASP A 50 4.98 0.86 11.47
N CYS A 51 4.31 1.03 10.33
CA CYS A 51 3.88 -0.04 9.42
C CYS A 51 4.60 -0.04 8.07
N VAL A 52 5.76 0.63 7.98
CA VAL A 52 6.55 0.80 6.74
C VAL A 52 6.84 -0.54 6.07
N ASN A 53 7.32 -1.51 6.85
CA ASN A 53 7.80 -2.79 6.34
C ASN A 53 6.70 -3.58 5.61
N PRO A 54 5.49 -3.75 6.18
CA PRO A 54 4.35 -4.32 5.46
C PRO A 54 4.03 -3.63 4.12
N PHE A 55 4.06 -2.28 4.07
CA PHE A 55 3.81 -1.56 2.82
C PHE A 55 4.92 -1.76 1.78
N VAL A 56 6.18 -1.84 2.22
CA VAL A 56 7.31 -2.15 1.35
C VAL A 56 7.18 -3.57 0.78
N ALA A 57 6.77 -4.54 1.60
CA ALA A 57 6.54 -5.92 1.15
C ALA A 57 5.42 -6.01 0.11
N LEU A 58 4.32 -5.27 0.31
CA LEU A 58 3.25 -5.14 -0.67
C LEU A 58 3.76 -4.53 -1.98
N GLN A 59 4.50 -3.42 -1.91
CA GLN A 59 5.03 -2.75 -3.09
C GLN A 59 5.98 -3.67 -3.87
N ASN A 60 6.83 -4.42 -3.18
CA ASN A 60 7.72 -5.39 -3.80
C ASN A 60 6.94 -6.52 -4.49
N CYS A 61 5.85 -6.98 -3.87
CA CYS A 61 5.00 -8.00 -4.47
C CYS A 61 4.33 -7.50 -5.76
N ILE A 62 3.76 -6.28 -5.74
CA ILE A 62 3.12 -5.67 -6.92
C ILE A 62 4.14 -5.46 -8.04
N LYS A 63 5.35 -4.99 -7.72
CA LYS A 63 6.44 -4.85 -8.69
C LYS A 63 6.83 -6.18 -9.34
N ALA A 64 6.84 -7.27 -8.58
CA ALA A 64 7.14 -8.60 -9.10
C ALA A 64 5.96 -9.23 -9.88
N ASN A 65 4.74 -8.73 -9.67
CA ASN A 65 3.51 -9.26 -10.24
C ASN A 65 2.66 -8.11 -10.80
N PRO A 66 2.98 -7.58 -12.00
CA PRO A 66 2.25 -6.46 -12.59
C PRO A 66 0.76 -6.75 -12.81
N ASN A 67 0.37 -8.02 -12.94
CA ASN A 67 -1.03 -8.47 -13.05
C ASN A 67 -1.70 -8.77 -11.69
N ALA A 68 -1.04 -8.46 -10.55
CA ALA A 68 -1.55 -8.80 -9.22
C ALA A 68 -2.73 -7.94 -8.75
N ILE A 69 -2.86 -6.76 -9.34
CA ILE A 69 -3.88 -5.78 -9.02
C ILE A 69 -4.62 -5.52 -10.34
N SER A 70 -5.95 -5.62 -10.33
CA SER A 70 -6.75 -5.42 -11.55
C SER A 70 -6.44 -4.07 -12.19
N LYS A 71 -6.37 -4.06 -13.54
CA LYS A 71 -6.14 -2.84 -14.33
C LYS A 71 -7.17 -1.75 -14.05
N ASP A 72 -8.40 -2.11 -13.66
CA ASP A 72 -9.43 -1.17 -13.21
C ASP A 72 -9.04 -0.37 -11.96
N VAL A 73 -8.18 -0.93 -11.10
CA VAL A 73 -7.64 -0.25 -9.92
C VAL A 73 -6.33 0.48 -10.26
N LEU A 74 -5.55 -0.04 -11.21
CA LEU A 74 -4.32 0.58 -11.68
C LEU A 74 -4.56 1.69 -12.72
N GLY A 75 -5.78 1.85 -13.22
CA GLY A 75 -6.17 2.90 -14.15
C GLY A 75 -5.56 2.73 -15.55
N GLU A 76 -5.45 1.49 -16.04
CA GLU A 76 -5.00 1.21 -17.41
C GLU A 76 -6.22 0.95 -18.32
N ASP A 77 -6.75 2.01 -18.93
CA ASP A 77 -7.44 1.89 -20.21
C ASP A 77 -6.47 1.27 -21.23
N GLU A 78 -7.04 0.39 -22.05
CA GLU A 78 -6.39 -0.52 -23.00
C GLU A 78 -5.27 0.14 -23.81
N ASP A 79 -4.06 -0.45 -23.85
CA ASP A 79 -3.23 -0.55 -25.06
C ASP A 79 -1.95 -1.37 -24.78
N GLU A 80 -1.82 -2.51 -25.46
CA GLU A 80 -0.60 -3.31 -25.56
C GLU A 80 0.52 -2.52 -26.25
N LYS A 81 1.56 -2.10 -25.51
CA LYS A 81 2.94 -2.16 -26.01
C LYS A 81 3.93 -1.99 -24.87
N GLY A 82 4.82 -2.98 -24.73
CA GLY A 82 5.95 -2.88 -23.83
C GLY A 82 6.80 -1.64 -24.14
N GLU A 83 6.89 -0.77 -23.15
CA GLU A 83 8.01 0.12 -22.86
C GLU A 83 7.78 0.66 -21.45
N GLU A 84 8.85 1.02 -20.76
CA GLU A 84 8.89 1.56 -19.41
C GLU A 84 8.06 2.86 -19.31
N ALA A 85 6.74 2.75 -19.21
CA ALA A 85 5.87 3.88 -18.97
C ALA A 85 5.95 4.22 -17.48
N LYS A 86 6.72 5.27 -17.17
CA LYS A 86 6.69 5.98 -15.89
C LYS A 86 5.26 6.50 -15.69
N ILE A 87 4.37 5.66 -15.17
CA ILE A 87 3.09 6.09 -14.62
C ILE A 87 3.45 7.01 -13.46
N GLU A 88 3.36 8.32 -13.66
CA GLU A 88 3.48 9.30 -12.58
C GLU A 88 2.19 9.26 -11.77
N TYR A 89 2.01 8.16 -11.04
CA TYR A 89 1.09 8.12 -9.93
C TYR A 89 1.57 9.22 -8.97
N LYS A 90 0.75 10.23 -8.71
CA LYS A 90 1.03 11.20 -7.65
C LYS A 90 0.72 10.56 -6.30
N VAL A 91 1.41 9.45 -5.98
CA VAL A 91 1.50 8.99 -4.59
C VAL A 91 2.15 10.15 -3.88
N THR A 92 1.36 10.83 -3.05
CA THR A 92 1.91 11.76 -2.09
C THR A 92 2.46 10.86 -0.99
N PRO A 93 3.79 10.60 -0.94
CA PRO A 93 4.35 9.86 0.16
C PRO A 93 3.96 10.59 1.46
N PRO A 94 3.58 9.85 2.52
CA PRO A 94 3.42 10.48 3.82
C PRO A 94 4.74 11.17 4.20
N SER A 95 4.66 12.20 5.05
CA SER A 95 5.78 13.14 5.23
C SER A 95 7.06 12.44 5.71
N TRP A 96 6.94 11.33 6.45
CA TRP A 96 8.04 10.46 6.85
C TRP A 96 8.66 9.59 5.75
N SER A 97 7.93 9.27 4.67
CA SER A 97 8.44 8.45 3.56
C SER A 97 9.36 9.22 2.61
N VAL A 98 9.49 10.53 2.79
CA VAL A 98 10.39 11.37 2.00
C VAL A 98 11.75 11.38 2.68
N GLU A 99 12.68 10.56 2.20
CA GLU A 99 14.06 10.62 2.66
C GLU A 99 14.63 12.02 2.38
N SER A 100 15.15 12.66 3.43
CA SER A 100 15.81 13.96 3.35
C SER A 100 17.05 13.86 2.46
N LYS A 101 16.90 14.04 1.15
CA LYS A 101 18.03 14.34 0.26
C LYS A 101 18.50 15.77 0.53
N SER A 102 19.08 15.99 1.69
CA SER A 102 19.94 17.14 1.96
C SER A 102 21.38 16.65 1.94
N LEU A 103 22.17 17.28 1.05
CA LEU A 103 23.62 17.17 0.90
C LEU A 103 24.17 15.96 0.13
N LYS A 104 24.15 16.07 -1.20
CA LYS A 104 25.32 15.81 -2.04
C LYS A 104 25.21 16.57 -3.36
N SER A 105 25.32 17.90 -3.28
CA SER A 105 25.76 18.69 -4.43
C SER A 105 27.26 18.52 -4.52
N LYS A 106 27.70 17.85 -5.59
CA LYS A 106 29.09 17.66 -5.95
C LYS A 106 29.53 18.89 -6.74
N ASN A 107 30.43 19.68 -6.16
CA ASN A 107 31.38 20.54 -6.88
C ASN A 107 32.78 20.13 -6.44
#